data_AF-K1S925-F1
#
_entry.id   AF-K1S925-F1
#
_cell.length_a   1.000
_cell.length_b   1.000
_cell.length_c   1.000
_cell.angle_alpha   90.00
_cell.angle_beta   90.00
_cell.angle_gamma   90.00
#
_symmetry.space_group_name_H-M   'P 1'
#
loop_
_entity.id
_entity.type
_entity.pdbx_description
1 polymer ?
#
loop_
_entity_poly.entity_id
_entity_poly.type
_entity_poly.pdbx_seq_one_letter_code
_entity_poly.pdbx_strand_id
1 'polypeptide(L)'
;MDVIASIYYTQNNGDECSVRLDYSAIKDAEFVQKLKEKLKVVYRDGEVKIGLNGKVKVPAACNSEKNRLKIYITSPDLMKIAQEGVGSFYAKTINSDRLKIDNEGVGSVKIGKILANKLEVTNEGVGSVNIDDVAGDDMNIDNEGVGSVKISKVEMGSVKLDNEGVGSVNLGMFKG
;
A
#
# COMPACT_ATOMS: atom_id res chain seq x y z
N MET A 1 -14.28 3.04 12.71
CA MET A 1 -13.01 2.40 12.36
C MET A 1 -12.99 2.32 10.86
N ASP A 2 -11.85 2.70 10.31
CA ASP A 2 -11.56 2.63 8.88
C ASP A 2 -11.42 1.17 8.44
N VAL A 3 -11.32 0.95 7.13
CA VAL A 3 -11.19 -0.39 6.56
C VAL A 3 -9.97 -1.09 7.19
N ILE A 4 -10.17 -2.33 7.67
CA ILE A 4 -9.06 -3.21 8.09
C ILE A 4 -8.89 -4.33 7.07
N ALA A 5 -7.84 -4.26 6.27
CA ALA A 5 -7.59 -5.22 5.19
C ALA A 5 -6.11 -5.35 4.84
N SER A 6 -5.74 -6.47 4.22
CA SER A 6 -4.47 -6.61 3.52
C SER A 6 -4.72 -6.58 2.02
N ILE A 7 -4.01 -5.72 1.29
CA ILE A 7 -4.11 -5.55 -0.15
C ILE A 7 -2.95 -6.28 -0.81
N TYR A 8 -3.26 -7.08 -1.83
CA TYR A 8 -2.29 -7.79 -2.66
C TYR A 8 -2.47 -7.32 -4.10
N TYR A 9 -1.54 -6.49 -4.56
CA TYR A 9 -1.54 -5.95 -5.90
C TYR A 9 -0.68 -6.81 -6.84
N THR A 10 -1.20 -7.03 -8.05
CA THR A 10 -0.48 -7.66 -9.15
C THR A 10 -0.61 -6.78 -10.39
N GLN A 11 0.52 -6.26 -10.87
CA GLN A 11 0.53 -5.65 -12.19
C GLN A 11 0.49 -6.75 -13.25
N ASN A 12 -0.33 -6.55 -14.28
CA ASN A 12 -0.37 -7.44 -15.43
C ASN A 12 0.10 -6.71 -16.71
N ASN A 13 0.34 -7.48 -17.77
CA ASN A 13 0.76 -6.95 -19.08
C ASN A 13 -0.39 -6.91 -20.11
N GLY A 14 -1.63 -7.14 -19.67
CA GLY A 14 -2.83 -7.11 -20.52
C GLY A 14 -3.72 -5.94 -20.13
N ASP A 15 -5.01 -6.01 -20.44
CA ASP A 15 -5.95 -4.92 -20.14
C ASP A 15 -6.83 -5.21 -18.91
N GLU A 16 -6.48 -6.24 -18.12
CA GLU A 16 -7.33 -6.68 -17.01
C GLU A 16 -7.25 -5.69 -15.84
N CYS A 17 -8.40 -5.14 -15.47
CA CYS A 17 -8.61 -4.46 -14.20
C CYS A 17 -9.56 -5.29 -13.34
N SER A 18 -9.10 -5.75 -12.17
CA SER A 18 -9.94 -6.58 -11.29
C SER A 18 -9.71 -6.27 -9.80
N VAL A 19 -10.80 -6.37 -9.03
CA VAL A 19 -10.76 -6.36 -7.56
C VAL A 19 -11.52 -7.56 -7.05
N ARG A 20 -10.85 -8.38 -6.23
CA ARG A 20 -11.46 -9.55 -5.58
C ARG A 20 -11.35 -9.41 -4.07
N LEU A 21 -12.50 -9.52 -3.40
CA LEU A 21 -12.63 -9.48 -1.96
C LEU A 21 -12.67 -10.91 -1.41
N ASP A 22 -11.79 -11.23 -0.47
CA ASP A 22 -11.68 -12.54 0.13
C ASP A 22 -11.88 -12.47 1.65
N TYR A 23 -13.04 -12.95 2.07
CA TYR A 23 -13.49 -12.97 3.47
C TYR A 23 -13.14 -14.29 4.18
N SER A 24 -12.54 -15.27 3.50
CA SER A 24 -12.36 -16.64 4.01
C SER A 24 -11.53 -16.72 5.29
N ALA A 25 -10.66 -15.74 5.53
CA ALA A 25 -9.84 -15.63 6.74
C ALA A 25 -10.64 -15.20 7.98
N ILE A 26 -11.84 -14.62 7.80
CA ILE A 26 -12.65 -14.06 8.87
C ILE A 26 -13.64 -15.13 9.36
N LYS A 27 -13.48 -15.60 10.60
CA LYS A 27 -14.33 -16.64 11.20
C LYS A 27 -15.69 -16.14 11.68
N ASP A 28 -15.79 -14.87 12.03
CA ASP A 28 -17.02 -14.24 12.54
C ASP A 28 -17.99 -13.94 11.39
N ALA A 29 -19.00 -14.80 11.22
CA ALA A 29 -19.97 -14.71 10.14
C ALA A 29 -20.84 -13.44 10.20
N GLU A 30 -21.20 -12.97 11.40
CA GLU A 30 -21.96 -11.73 11.56
C GLU A 30 -21.15 -10.51 11.13
N PHE A 31 -19.86 -10.50 11.51
CA PHE A 31 -18.95 -9.45 11.08
C PHE A 31 -18.72 -9.48 9.57
N VAL A 32 -18.57 -10.66 8.96
CA VAL A 32 -18.48 -10.79 7.49
C VAL A 32 -19.71 -10.21 6.81
N GLN A 33 -20.91 -10.51 7.32
CA GLN A 33 -22.15 -9.98 6.75
C GLN A 33 -22.20 -8.44 6.84
N LYS A 34 -21.87 -7.88 8.01
CA LYS A 34 -21.79 -6.41 8.20
C LYS A 34 -20.75 -5.77 7.29
N LEU A 35 -19.59 -6.40 7.10
CA LEU A 35 -18.58 -5.93 6.17
C LEU A 35 -19.08 -5.93 4.73
N LYS A 36 -19.75 -6.99 4.27
CA LYS A 36 -20.29 -7.06 2.90
C LYS A 36 -21.32 -5.96 2.62
N GLU A 37 -22.13 -5.61 3.62
CA GLU A 37 -23.13 -4.54 3.48
C GLU A 37 -22.48 -3.15 3.39
N LYS A 38 -21.46 -2.91 4.22
CA LYS A 38 -20.87 -1.60 4.47
C LYS A 38 -19.68 -1.29 3.57
N LEU A 39 -18.89 -2.28 3.19
CA LEU A 39 -17.75 -2.11 2.30
C LEU A 39 -18.23 -1.70 0.90
N LYS A 40 -17.56 -0.72 0.31
CA LYS A 40 -17.80 -0.22 -1.03
C LYS A 40 -16.49 -0.21 -1.80
N VAL A 41 -16.57 -0.70 -3.04
CA VAL A 41 -15.52 -0.60 -4.05
C VAL A 41 -16.09 0.31 -5.13
N VAL A 42 -15.46 1.47 -5.34
CA VAL A 42 -15.92 2.48 -6.29
C VAL A 42 -14.82 2.72 -7.31
N TYR A 43 -15.16 2.53 -8.58
CA TYR A 43 -14.28 2.83 -9.71
C TYR A 43 -14.68 4.16 -10.30
N ARG A 44 -13.77 5.13 -10.29
CA ARG A 44 -14.05 6.47 -10.78
C ARG A 44 -12.75 7.18 -11.16
N ASP A 45 -12.74 7.85 -12.30
CA ASP A 45 -11.66 8.75 -12.72
C ASP A 45 -10.26 8.06 -12.72
N GLY A 46 -10.21 6.78 -13.12
CA GLY A 46 -8.97 5.99 -13.14
C GLY A 46 -8.54 5.45 -11.77
N GLU A 47 -9.34 5.65 -10.72
CA GLU A 47 -9.07 5.25 -9.36
C GLU A 47 -10.03 4.14 -8.90
N VAL A 48 -9.53 3.25 -8.03
CA VAL A 48 -10.36 2.35 -7.23
C VAL A 48 -10.32 2.78 -5.77
N LYS A 49 -11.47 3.23 -5.24
CA LYS A 49 -11.65 3.58 -3.82
C LYS A 49 -12.29 2.42 -3.09
N ILE A 50 -11.64 1.95 -2.03
CA ILE A 50 -12.13 0.87 -1.17
C ILE A 50 -12.33 1.41 0.24
N GLY A 51 -13.59 1.53 0.66
CA GLY A 51 -13.96 2.21 1.89
C GLY A 51 -15.17 1.58 2.57
N LEU A 52 -15.43 1.97 3.82
CA LEU A 52 -16.67 1.63 4.53
C LEU A 52 -17.67 2.78 4.43
N ASN A 53 -18.92 2.48 4.05
CA ASN A 53 -20.03 3.39 4.22
C ASN A 53 -20.59 3.29 5.65
N GLY A 54 -20.00 4.06 6.56
CA GLY A 54 -20.38 4.11 7.97
C GLY A 54 -19.47 3.28 8.87
N LYS A 55 -19.77 3.26 10.17
CA LYS A 55 -18.93 2.61 11.19
C LYS A 55 -19.22 1.12 11.30
N VAL A 56 -18.16 0.31 11.31
CA VAL A 56 -18.22 -1.12 11.66
C VAL A 56 -17.32 -1.35 12.88
N LYS A 57 -17.81 -2.08 13.89
CA LYS A 57 -16.99 -2.53 15.02
C LYS A 57 -16.18 -3.74 14.57
N VAL A 58 -14.85 -3.62 14.58
CA VAL A 58 -13.96 -4.69 14.13
C VAL A 58 -13.61 -5.62 15.30
N PRO A 59 -13.79 -6.95 15.17
CA PRO A 59 -13.33 -7.91 16.17
C PRO A 59 -11.81 -7.87 16.33
N ALA A 60 -11.33 -7.93 17.56
CA ALA A 60 -9.89 -7.89 17.87
C ALA A 60 -9.08 -8.97 17.13
N ALA A 61 -9.69 -10.13 16.83
CA ALA A 61 -9.07 -11.19 16.04
C ALA A 61 -8.59 -10.70 14.66
N CYS A 62 -9.28 -9.73 14.04
CA CYS A 62 -8.94 -9.15 12.74
C CYS A 62 -7.75 -8.18 12.82
N ASN A 63 -7.27 -7.84 14.02
CA ASN A 63 -5.99 -7.16 14.16
C ASN A 63 -4.83 -8.07 13.73
N SER A 64 -5.02 -9.38 13.65
CA SER A 64 -4.08 -10.27 12.98
C SER A 64 -4.31 -10.26 11.46
N GLU A 65 -3.25 -10.10 10.67
CA GLU A 65 -3.32 -10.25 9.21
C GLU A 65 -3.85 -11.63 8.76
N LYS A 66 -3.69 -12.66 9.61
CA LYS A 66 -4.18 -14.01 9.32
C LYS A 66 -5.70 -14.13 9.32
N ASN A 67 -6.40 -13.21 9.97
CA ASN A 67 -7.84 -13.30 10.23
C ASN A 67 -8.64 -12.09 9.70
N ARG A 68 -8.05 -11.24 8.85
CA ARG A 68 -8.71 -10.05 8.29
C ARG A 68 -9.03 -10.21 6.81
N LEU A 69 -9.81 -9.27 6.28
CA LEU A 69 -10.16 -9.20 4.86
C LEU A 69 -8.89 -9.13 4.02
N LYS A 70 -8.84 -9.96 2.97
CA LYS A 70 -7.81 -9.86 1.93
C LYS A 70 -8.44 -9.31 0.67
N ILE A 71 -7.76 -8.36 0.04
CA ILE A 71 -8.20 -7.71 -1.18
C ILE A 71 -7.13 -7.95 -2.22
N TYR A 72 -7.51 -8.49 -3.37
CA TYR A 72 -6.61 -8.70 -4.49
C TYR A 72 -6.97 -7.70 -5.57
N ILE A 73 -5.98 -6.96 -6.05
CA ILE A 73 -6.16 -5.92 -7.07
C ILE A 73 -5.21 -6.23 -8.22
N THR A 74 -5.72 -6.14 -9.44
CA THR A 74 -4.94 -6.30 -10.67
C THR A 74 -5.22 -5.13 -11.60
N SER A 75 -4.17 -4.55 -12.19
CA SER A 75 -4.29 -3.57 -13.28
C SER A 75 -3.03 -3.59 -14.18
N PRO A 76 -3.11 -3.07 -15.42
CA PRO A 76 -1.94 -2.88 -16.28
C PRO A 76 -0.96 -1.85 -15.75
N ASP A 77 -1.47 -0.80 -15.11
CA ASP A 77 -0.69 0.33 -14.62
C ASP A 77 -1.16 0.72 -13.22
N LEU A 78 -0.24 1.28 -12.45
CA LEU A 78 -0.47 1.79 -11.11
C LEU A 78 0.40 3.01 -10.88
N MET A 79 -0.25 4.18 -10.86
CA MET A 79 0.42 5.46 -10.64
C MET A 79 0.41 5.92 -9.18
N LYS A 80 -0.55 5.46 -8.37
CA LYS A 80 -0.73 5.91 -6.99
C LYS A 80 -1.22 4.81 -6.06
N ILE A 81 -0.61 4.72 -4.89
CA ILE A 81 -1.10 3.97 -3.73
C ILE A 81 -1.40 5.00 -2.64
N ALA A 82 -2.64 5.02 -2.12
CA ALA A 82 -3.02 5.81 -0.96
C ALA A 82 -3.63 4.88 0.11
N GLN A 83 -2.95 4.74 1.24
CA GLN A 83 -3.40 3.89 2.34
C GLN A 83 -3.73 4.73 3.56
N GLU A 84 -5.02 4.94 3.84
CA GLU A 84 -5.52 5.69 5.00
C GLU A 84 -6.07 4.77 6.12
N GLY A 85 -6.35 3.50 5.80
CA GLY A 85 -6.94 2.52 6.72
C GLY A 85 -5.92 1.77 7.58
N VAL A 86 -6.35 0.64 8.17
CA VAL A 86 -5.46 -0.26 8.92
C VAL A 86 -5.12 -1.47 8.06
N GLY A 87 -3.87 -1.63 7.66
CA GLY A 87 -3.59 -2.65 6.66
C GLY A 87 -2.17 -2.72 6.17
N SER A 88 -1.95 -3.72 5.34
CA SER A 88 -0.70 -3.84 4.62
C SER A 88 -0.97 -3.92 3.12
N PHE A 89 -0.22 -3.17 2.34
CA PHE A 89 -0.19 -3.26 0.89
C PHE A 89 1.02 -4.08 0.45
N TYR A 90 0.79 -5.05 -0.44
CA TYR A 90 1.80 -5.97 -0.94
C TYR A 90 1.84 -5.93 -2.46
N ALA A 91 3.01 -5.75 -3.05
CA ALA A 91 3.23 -5.96 -4.48
C ALA A 91 4.57 -6.65 -4.73
N LYS A 92 4.65 -7.50 -5.76
CA LYS A 92 5.92 -8.12 -6.15
C LYS A 92 6.76 -7.18 -7.01
N THR A 93 6.15 -6.60 -8.04
CA THR A 93 6.80 -5.71 -8.99
C THR A 93 5.81 -4.65 -9.44
N ILE A 94 6.28 -3.41 -9.54
CA ILE A 94 5.57 -2.29 -10.16
C ILE A 94 6.49 -1.67 -11.19
N ASN A 95 5.99 -1.48 -12.40
CA ASN A 95 6.62 -0.79 -13.51
C ASN A 95 5.70 0.34 -13.94
N SER A 96 6.09 1.59 -13.74
CA SER A 96 5.27 2.75 -14.08
C SER A 96 6.15 3.94 -14.36
N ASP A 97 5.77 4.85 -15.25
CA ASP A 97 6.55 6.07 -15.49
C ASP A 97 6.67 6.92 -14.22
N ARG A 98 5.59 6.98 -13.44
CA ARG A 98 5.50 7.74 -12.20
C ARG A 98 4.70 6.96 -11.17
N LEU A 99 5.27 6.74 -10.00
CA LEU A 99 4.60 6.10 -8.89
C LEU A 99 4.63 6.99 -7.65
N LYS A 100 3.47 7.22 -7.04
CA LYS A 100 3.32 7.85 -5.73
C LYS A 100 2.82 6.84 -4.69
N ILE A 101 3.46 6.80 -3.53
CA ILE A 101 3.09 5.94 -2.41
C ILE A 101 2.83 6.84 -1.20
N ASP A 102 1.56 6.94 -0.80
CA ASP A 102 1.12 7.69 0.37
C ASP A 102 0.65 6.67 1.44
N ASN A 103 1.41 6.53 2.52
CA ASN A 103 1.02 5.74 3.70
C ASN A 103 0.64 6.67 4.86
N GLU A 104 -0.64 6.99 4.94
CA GLU A 104 -1.23 7.91 5.93
C GLU A 104 -1.93 7.16 7.10
N GLY A 105 -2.28 5.89 6.88
CA GLY A 105 -2.97 5.03 7.82
C GLY A 105 -2.04 4.30 8.80
N VAL A 106 -2.51 3.15 9.29
CA VAL A 106 -1.74 2.28 10.19
C VAL A 106 -1.38 0.97 9.51
N GLY A 107 -0.08 0.75 9.30
CA GLY A 107 0.42 -0.56 8.85
C GLY A 107 1.61 -0.47 7.92
N SER A 108 1.62 -1.16 6.78
CA SER A 108 2.85 -1.21 5.97
C SER A 108 2.64 -1.33 4.47
N VAL A 109 3.49 -0.67 3.69
CA VAL A 109 3.63 -0.92 2.26
C VAL A 109 4.87 -1.79 2.06
N LYS A 110 4.74 -2.90 1.32
CA LYS A 110 5.80 -3.87 1.06
C LYS A 110 5.86 -4.19 -0.43
N ILE A 111 6.94 -3.79 -1.08
CA ILE A 111 7.09 -3.96 -2.54
C ILE A 111 8.42 -4.63 -2.84
N GLY A 112 8.43 -5.68 -3.65
CA GLY A 112 9.67 -6.32 -4.07
C GLY A 112 10.51 -5.39 -4.95
N LYS A 113 10.00 -5.03 -6.12
CA LYS A 113 10.72 -4.20 -7.09
C LYS A 113 9.88 -3.05 -7.64
N ILE A 114 10.46 -1.87 -7.75
CA ILE A 114 9.89 -0.72 -8.45
C ILE A 114 10.82 -0.31 -9.59
N LEU A 115 10.27 -0.23 -10.80
CA LEU A 115 10.89 0.41 -11.96
C LEU A 115 10.05 1.65 -12.28
N ALA A 116 10.59 2.83 -12.00
CA ALA A 116 9.87 4.06 -12.28
C ALA A 116 10.80 5.24 -12.53
N ASN A 117 10.53 6.04 -13.56
CA ASN A 117 11.32 7.25 -13.82
C ASN A 117 11.21 8.21 -12.64
N LYS A 118 10.01 8.34 -12.05
CA LYS A 118 9.79 9.13 -10.84
C LYS A 118 9.11 8.30 -9.75
N LEU A 119 9.72 8.25 -8.57
CA LEU A 119 9.16 7.63 -7.38
C LEU A 119 9.02 8.66 -6.26
N GLU A 120 7.80 8.84 -5.77
CA GLU A 120 7.49 9.64 -4.58
C GLU A 120 6.98 8.70 -3.48
N VAL A 121 7.66 8.71 -2.32
CA VAL A 121 7.28 7.91 -1.16
C VAL A 121 7.05 8.83 0.02
N THR A 122 5.82 8.84 0.55
CA THR A 122 5.42 9.63 1.70
C THR A 122 4.87 8.71 2.79
N ASN A 123 5.43 8.80 3.99
CA ASN A 123 4.96 8.10 5.18
C ASN A 123 4.58 9.10 6.28
N GLU A 124 3.31 9.48 6.31
CA GLU A 124 2.71 10.40 7.30
C GLU A 124 2.00 9.66 8.44
N GLY A 125 1.61 8.40 8.21
CA GLY A 125 0.88 7.58 9.17
C GLY A 125 1.76 6.91 10.23
N VAL A 126 1.25 5.80 10.78
CA VAL A 126 2.00 4.95 11.71
C VAL A 126 2.32 3.64 11.02
N GLY A 127 3.60 3.39 10.70
CA GLY A 127 3.91 2.23 9.90
C GLY A 127 5.26 2.22 9.22
N SER A 128 5.36 1.42 8.16
CA SER A 128 6.60 1.35 7.39
C SER A 128 6.36 1.17 5.90
N VAL A 129 7.23 1.78 5.10
CA VAL A 129 7.35 1.48 3.68
C VAL A 129 8.64 0.67 3.50
N ASN A 130 8.53 -0.55 3.00
CA ASN A 130 9.66 -1.45 2.76
C ASN A 130 9.70 -1.83 1.28
N ILE A 131 10.80 -1.52 0.62
CA ILE A 131 11.02 -1.83 -0.79
C ILE A 131 12.34 -2.59 -0.94
N ASP A 132 12.37 -3.70 -1.67
CA ASP A 132 13.63 -4.44 -1.84
C ASP A 132 14.53 -3.72 -2.86
N ASP A 133 14.04 -3.50 -4.08
CA ASP A 133 14.78 -2.88 -5.19
C ASP A 133 14.02 -1.72 -5.83
N VAL A 134 14.72 -0.62 -6.10
CA VAL A 134 14.20 0.52 -6.87
C VAL A 134 15.19 0.90 -7.97
N ALA A 135 14.69 1.20 -9.17
CA ALA A 135 15.50 1.76 -10.26
C ALA A 135 14.73 2.79 -11.10
N GLY A 136 15.42 3.83 -11.55
CA GLY A 136 14.79 5.00 -12.20
C GLY A 136 15.65 6.25 -12.26
N ASP A 137 15.01 7.40 -12.50
CA ASP A 137 15.69 8.69 -12.63
C ASP A 137 15.67 9.47 -11.32
N ASP A 138 14.48 9.75 -10.79
CA ASP A 138 14.28 10.60 -9.61
C ASP A 138 13.50 9.86 -8.52
N MET A 139 14.01 9.95 -7.29
CA MET A 139 13.30 9.49 -6.10
C MET A 139 13.22 10.60 -5.05
N ASN A 140 12.02 10.81 -4.51
CA ASN A 140 11.80 11.63 -3.33
C ASN A 140 11.18 10.77 -2.23
N ILE A 141 11.77 10.83 -1.04
CA ILE A 141 11.26 10.17 0.17
C ILE A 141 10.96 11.23 1.21
N ASP A 142 9.79 11.12 1.80
CA ASP A 142 9.35 11.95 2.92
C ASP A 142 8.79 11.06 4.04
N ASN A 143 9.34 11.22 5.24
CA ASN A 143 8.90 10.50 6.43
C ASN A 143 8.57 11.49 7.54
N GLU A 144 7.33 11.97 7.54
CA GLU A 144 6.78 12.92 8.52
C GLU A 144 6.08 12.22 9.71
N GLY A 145 5.65 10.97 9.51
CA GLY A 145 4.86 10.19 10.46
C GLY A 145 5.69 9.47 11.53
N VAL A 146 5.14 8.35 12.03
CA VAL A 146 5.82 7.47 12.98
C VAL A 146 6.17 6.15 12.32
N GLY A 147 7.47 5.85 12.24
CA GLY A 147 7.99 4.57 11.76
C GLY A 147 9.11 4.73 10.76
N SER A 148 9.13 3.90 9.70
CA SER A 148 10.35 3.83 8.87
C SER A 148 10.10 3.60 7.38
N VAL A 149 10.92 4.26 6.57
CA VAL A 149 11.08 3.92 5.15
C VAL A 149 12.39 3.14 4.99
N LYS A 150 12.32 1.94 4.41
CA LYS A 150 13.47 1.10 4.14
C LYS A 150 13.50 0.70 2.67
N ILE A 151 14.62 0.95 2.01
CA ILE A 151 14.86 0.50 0.63
C ILE A 151 16.19 -0.26 0.59
N SER A 152 16.18 -1.54 0.21
CA SER A 152 17.39 -2.37 0.34
C SER A 152 18.44 -2.11 -0.74
N LYS A 153 18.01 -1.78 -1.96
CA LYS A 153 18.89 -1.46 -3.10
C LYS A 153 18.31 -0.32 -3.92
N VAL A 154 19.13 0.69 -4.18
CA VAL A 154 18.75 1.92 -4.89
C VAL A 154 19.63 2.11 -6.12
N GLU A 155 19.01 2.06 -7.30
CA GLU A 155 19.61 2.34 -8.61
C GLU A 155 18.88 3.54 -9.25
N MET A 156 18.91 4.68 -8.56
CA MET A 156 18.26 5.94 -8.99
C MET A 156 19.32 6.98 -9.38
N GLY A 157 19.05 7.75 -10.42
CA GLY A 157 19.92 8.87 -10.82
C GLY A 157 19.99 10.00 -9.77
N SER A 158 18.88 10.27 -9.09
CA SER A 158 18.78 11.26 -8.02
C SER A 158 17.91 10.76 -6.87
N VAL A 159 18.30 11.09 -5.64
CA VAL A 159 17.53 10.82 -4.42
C VAL A 159 17.48 12.07 -3.56
N LYS A 160 16.27 12.45 -3.16
CA LYS A 160 16.01 13.41 -2.08
C LYS A 160 15.30 12.69 -0.95
N LEU A 161 15.68 13.04 0.27
CA LEU A 161 15.18 12.41 1.48
C LEU A 161 14.94 13.50 2.51
N ASP A 162 13.72 13.51 3.04
CA ASP A 162 13.37 14.22 4.25
C ASP A 162 12.84 13.26 5.31
N ASN A 163 13.17 13.53 6.57
CA ASN A 163 12.73 12.77 7.72
C ASN A 163 12.49 13.71 8.88
N GLU A 164 11.29 14.29 8.89
CA GLU A 164 10.82 15.20 9.94
C GLU A 164 10.10 14.46 11.08
N GLY A 165 9.64 13.24 10.79
CA GLY A 165 8.88 12.40 11.71
C GLY A 165 9.71 11.61 12.72
N VAL A 166 9.02 10.74 13.46
CA VAL A 166 9.63 9.88 14.47
C VAL A 166 9.96 8.52 13.86
N GLY A 167 11.26 8.30 13.61
CA GLY A 167 11.79 7.01 13.23
C GLY A 167 12.98 7.13 12.29
N SER A 168 13.00 6.40 11.18
CA SER A 168 14.19 6.33 10.34
C SER A 168 13.92 6.08 8.87
N VAL A 169 14.77 6.65 8.02
CA VAL A 169 14.89 6.26 6.62
C VAL A 169 16.21 5.51 6.43
N ASN A 170 16.15 4.30 5.85
CA ASN A 170 17.32 3.46 5.59
C ASN A 170 17.37 3.06 4.13
N LEU A 171 18.38 3.57 3.42
CA LEU A 171 18.68 3.23 2.04
C LEU A 171 19.93 2.37 2.01
N GLY A 172 19.81 1.16 1.47
CA GLY A 172 20.90 0.22 1.32
C GLY A 172 21.79 0.54 0.13
N MET A 173 22.21 -0.48 -0.62
CA MET A 173 23.22 -0.32 -1.67
C MET A 173 22.80 0.74 -2.70
N PHE A 174 23.52 1.86 -2.74
CA PHE A 174 23.33 2.93 -3.70
C PHE A 174 24.29 2.76 -4.88
N LYS A 175 23.76 2.62 -6.10
CA LYS A 175 24.54 2.77 -7.33
C LYS A 175 23.96 3.95 -8.12
N GLY A 176 24.64 5.08 -8.01
CA GLY A 176 24.43 6.26 -8.87
C GLY A 176 25.49 6.33 -9.95
#